data_AF-A0AA41TZT4-F1
#
_entry.id   AF-A0AA41TZT4-F1
#
_cell.length_a   1.000
_cell.length_b   1.000
_cell.length_c   1.000
_cell.angle_alpha   90.00
_cell.angle_beta   90.00
_cell.angle_gamma   90.00
#
_symmetry.space_group_name_H-M   'P 1'
#
loop_
_entity.id
_entity.type
_entity.pdbx_description
1 polymer ?
#
loop_
_entity_poly.entity_id
_entity_poly.type
_entity_poly.pdbx_seq_one_letter_code
_entity_poly.pdbx_strand_id
1 'polypeptide(L)'
;MPPSDTRVDPRVAARGEARSEARAALRAPAAGPVPRQIPGARADGDDAQMRALTLLTNRTSTRTSATGGPALPLRDGVRVYLEGLEDTAAAAEYAQPVADPAEAEVAVLRIDCPAPDGITDDDTDRVLDIAAAVPTIVVLRIEGTSPAPEFTGNCAALLADRGASDRMVLDVVFGRHAPLGRLAFPIGPAQDPDFPAGFGLSY
;
A
#
# COMPACT_ATOMS: atom_id res chain seq x y z
N MET A 1 -4.94 12.18 83.10
CA MET A 1 -3.90 12.20 82.04
C MET A 1 -2.59 11.91 82.74
N PRO A 2 -1.87 10.80 82.47
CA PRO A 2 -1.61 10.21 81.15
C PRO A 2 -2.00 8.68 81.13
N PRO A 3 -1.49 7.78 80.26
CA PRO A 3 -2.31 6.83 79.49
C PRO A 3 -2.19 5.37 79.96
N SER A 4 -3.20 4.57 79.64
CA SER A 4 -3.24 3.13 79.94
C SER A 4 -2.37 2.31 78.99
N ASP A 5 -1.41 1.64 79.62
CA ASP A 5 -0.72 0.39 79.33
C ASP A 5 -1.13 -0.47 78.12
N THR A 6 -0.15 -0.64 77.22
CA THR A 6 0.55 -1.90 76.90
C THR A 6 -0.22 -3.22 76.97
N ARG A 7 -0.27 -3.92 75.82
CA ARG A 7 0.27 -5.29 75.70
C ARG A 7 0.57 -5.64 74.24
N VAL A 8 1.86 -5.61 73.94
CA VAL A 8 2.51 -6.39 72.88
C VAL A 8 2.50 -7.84 73.31
N ASP A 9 2.20 -8.79 72.42
CA ASP A 9 3.01 -10.00 72.27
C ASP A 9 2.62 -10.88 71.05
N PRO A 10 3.47 -11.83 70.62
CA PRO A 10 4.15 -11.75 69.33
C PRO A 10 4.01 -13.09 68.58
N ARG A 11 5.00 -13.42 67.72
CA ARG A 11 5.16 -14.67 66.94
C ARG A 11 4.42 -14.57 65.61
N VAL A 12 5.06 -14.59 64.45
CA VAL A 12 6.15 -15.47 64.00
C VAL A 12 6.98 -14.67 62.98
N ALA A 13 8.23 -14.36 63.33
CA ALA A 13 9.45 -14.95 62.74
C ALA A 13 9.51 -14.83 61.20
N ALA A 14 10.36 -13.94 60.69
CA ALA A 14 11.73 -14.27 60.25
C ALA A 14 11.69 -15.16 58.99
N ARG A 15 12.40 -14.92 57.90
CA ARG A 15 13.79 -14.51 57.71
C ARG A 15 14.02 -14.70 56.21
N GLY A 16 14.83 -13.89 55.54
CA GLY A 16 15.26 -14.26 54.18
C GLY A 16 15.74 -13.08 53.35
N GLU A 17 17.01 -12.74 53.56
CA GLU A 17 17.77 -11.84 52.71
C GLU A 17 17.89 -12.36 51.27
N ALA A 18 18.31 -11.43 50.41
CA ALA A 18 19.19 -11.64 49.27
C ALA A 18 18.55 -11.86 47.88
N ARG A 19 18.60 -10.76 47.13
CA ARG A 19 19.46 -10.62 45.93
C ARG A 19 18.92 -11.21 44.61
N SER A 20 18.93 -10.30 43.63
CA SER A 20 19.10 -10.54 42.19
C SER A 20 17.84 -10.76 41.36
N GLU A 21 17.91 -10.20 40.15
CA GLU A 21 16.97 -10.36 39.02
C GLU A 21 15.76 -9.41 39.08
N ALA A 22 15.40 -8.62 38.07
CA ALA A 22 15.89 -8.50 36.72
C ALA A 22 15.51 -7.12 36.15
N ARG A 23 16.40 -6.68 35.27
CA ARG A 23 16.19 -5.77 34.13
C ARG A 23 14.74 -5.65 33.64
N ALA A 24 14.41 -4.40 33.30
CA ALA A 24 13.73 -3.99 32.06
C ALA A 24 12.37 -4.62 31.73
N ALA A 25 11.31 -3.81 31.76
CA ALA A 25 10.39 -3.72 30.63
C ALA A 25 9.45 -2.51 30.81
N LEU A 26 9.60 -1.58 29.88
CA LEU A 26 8.64 -0.55 29.53
C LEU A 26 7.24 -1.18 29.35
N ARG A 27 6.25 -0.63 30.05
CA ARG A 27 4.85 -1.05 29.99
C ARG A 27 4.25 -0.59 28.66
N ALA A 28 4.13 -1.51 27.70
CA ALA A 28 3.29 -1.30 26.50
C ALA A 28 1.80 -1.29 26.91
N PRO A 29 0.94 -0.46 26.28
CA PRO A 29 -0.50 -0.50 26.53
C PRO A 29 -1.10 -1.80 25.99
N ALA A 30 -2.05 -2.35 26.74
CA ALA A 30 -2.78 -3.57 26.41
C ALA A 30 -3.47 -3.43 25.05
N ALA A 31 -3.14 -4.34 24.12
CA ALA A 31 -3.91 -4.54 22.90
C ALA A 31 -5.34 -4.97 23.29
N GLY A 32 -6.33 -4.18 22.85
CA GLY A 32 -7.73 -4.57 22.91
C GLY A 32 -8.00 -5.85 22.11
N PRO A 33 -9.16 -6.49 22.29
CA PRO A 33 -9.46 -7.75 21.62
C PRO A 33 -9.38 -7.58 20.10
N VAL A 34 -8.41 -8.27 19.49
CA VAL A 34 -8.32 -8.42 18.04
C VAL A 34 -9.57 -9.18 17.59
N PRO A 35 -10.44 -8.62 16.75
CA PRO A 35 -11.66 -9.30 16.35
C PRO A 35 -11.32 -10.61 15.62
N ARG A 36 -11.86 -11.74 16.10
CA ARG A 36 -11.76 -13.03 15.42
C ARG A 36 -12.39 -12.92 14.03
N GLN A 37 -11.62 -13.21 12.99
CA GLN A 37 -12.07 -13.19 11.60
C GLN A 37 -13.21 -14.20 11.36
N ILE A 38 -14.28 -13.75 10.71
CA ILE A 38 -15.42 -14.58 10.29
C ILE A 38 -15.08 -15.20 8.92
N PRO A 39 -15.11 -16.53 8.75
CA PRO A 39 -14.92 -17.17 7.45
C PRO A 39 -16.05 -16.76 6.49
N GLY A 40 -15.72 -16.02 5.43
CA GLY A 40 -16.64 -15.34 4.51
C GLY A 40 -16.24 -13.88 4.24
N ALA A 41 -15.75 -13.17 5.27
CA ALA A 41 -15.32 -11.78 5.17
C ALA A 41 -14.04 -11.55 4.34
N ARG A 42 -13.22 -12.60 4.13
CA ARG A 42 -12.02 -12.51 3.28
C ARG A 42 -12.38 -12.43 1.79
N ALA A 43 -13.27 -13.29 1.29
CA ALA A 43 -13.65 -13.27 -0.12
C ALA A 43 -14.38 -11.99 -0.52
N ASP A 44 -15.31 -11.51 0.32
CA ASP A 44 -15.98 -10.22 0.12
C ASP A 44 -15.00 -9.04 0.26
N GLY A 45 -13.98 -9.19 1.11
CA GLY A 45 -12.90 -8.23 1.29
C GLY A 45 -11.99 -8.12 0.07
N ASP A 46 -11.59 -9.26 -0.49
CA ASP A 46 -10.73 -9.34 -1.68
C ASP A 46 -11.49 -8.78 -2.90
N ASP A 47 -12.78 -9.10 -3.05
CA ASP A 47 -13.63 -8.52 -4.09
C ASP A 47 -13.77 -6.99 -3.96
N ALA A 48 -13.93 -6.48 -2.75
CA ALA A 48 -13.97 -5.04 -2.50
C ALA A 48 -12.63 -4.37 -2.83
N GLN A 49 -11.52 -5.02 -2.49
CA GLN A 49 -10.16 -4.55 -2.74
C GLN A 49 -9.82 -4.58 -4.25
N MET A 50 -10.22 -5.62 -4.99
CA MET A 50 -10.09 -5.67 -6.45
C MET A 50 -10.89 -4.57 -7.16
N ARG A 51 -12.06 -4.20 -6.62
CA ARG A 51 -12.89 -3.10 -7.15
C ARG A 51 -12.38 -1.71 -6.74
N ALA A 52 -11.45 -1.63 -5.79
CA ALA A 52 -10.78 -0.40 -5.43
C ALA A 52 -9.73 0.01 -6.47
N LEU A 53 -9.23 -0.93 -7.28
CA LEU A 53 -8.24 -0.70 -8.33
C LEU A 53 -8.88 -0.70 -9.72
N THR A 54 -8.76 0.43 -10.41
CA THR A 54 -9.25 0.62 -11.78
C THR A 54 -8.07 0.82 -12.72
N LEU A 55 -7.89 -0.06 -13.69
CA LEU A 55 -6.82 0.09 -14.69
C LEU A 55 -7.23 1.15 -15.73
N LEU A 56 -6.45 2.23 -15.83
CA LEU A 56 -6.71 3.35 -16.73
C LEU A 56 -5.98 3.18 -18.07
N THR A 57 -4.69 2.88 -18.01
CA THR A 57 -3.87 2.63 -19.21
C THR A 57 -3.01 1.40 -19.01
N ASN A 58 -2.75 0.65 -20.09
CA ASN A 58 -1.83 -0.49 -20.09
C ASN A 58 -1.19 -0.60 -21.47
N ARG A 59 0.01 -0.05 -21.62
CA ARG A 59 0.75 0.03 -22.87
C ARG A 59 1.59 -1.22 -23.06
N THR A 60 1.88 -1.58 -24.31
CA THR A 60 2.75 -2.71 -24.63
C THR A 60 4.15 -2.50 -24.05
N SER A 61 4.64 -3.48 -23.29
CA SER A 61 6.01 -3.50 -22.76
C SER A 61 6.53 -4.92 -22.77
N THR A 62 7.34 -5.26 -23.76
CA THR A 62 7.92 -6.61 -23.91
C THR A 62 8.97 -6.95 -22.84
N ARG A 63 9.52 -5.94 -22.16
CA ARG A 63 10.53 -6.12 -21.10
C ARG A 63 9.91 -6.61 -19.79
N THR A 64 8.69 -6.19 -19.49
CA THR A 64 8.07 -6.36 -18.17
C THR A 64 6.83 -7.26 -18.19
N SER A 65 6.18 -7.40 -19.34
CA SER A 65 4.97 -8.20 -19.51
C SER A 65 5.21 -9.69 -19.30
N ALA A 66 4.35 -10.33 -18.51
CA ALA A 66 4.30 -11.78 -18.40
C ALA A 66 3.71 -12.46 -19.66
N THR A 67 2.90 -11.75 -20.44
CA THR A 67 2.17 -12.29 -21.59
C THR A 67 2.81 -11.91 -22.94
N GLY A 68 3.89 -11.12 -22.94
CA GLY A 68 4.55 -10.63 -24.15
C GLY A 68 3.79 -9.50 -24.86
N GLY A 69 2.82 -8.88 -24.18
CA GLY A 69 1.93 -7.85 -24.71
C GLY A 69 1.87 -6.61 -23.82
N PRO A 70 0.69 -6.23 -23.29
CA PRO A 70 0.56 -5.11 -22.34
C PRO A 70 1.49 -5.28 -21.13
N ALA A 71 1.96 -4.17 -20.56
CA ALA A 71 2.93 -4.15 -19.47
C ALA A 71 2.45 -4.94 -18.25
N LEU A 72 1.16 -4.85 -17.93
CA LEU A 72 0.52 -5.65 -16.89
C LEU A 72 -0.20 -6.87 -17.50
N PRO A 73 -0.15 -8.04 -16.83
CA PRO A 73 0.53 -8.28 -15.55
C PRO A 73 2.05 -8.37 -15.71
N LEU A 74 2.77 -7.96 -14.67
CA LEU A 74 4.22 -8.11 -14.58
C LEU A 74 4.63 -9.57 -14.45
N ARG A 75 5.80 -9.92 -14.99
CA ARG A 75 6.44 -11.22 -14.74
C ARG A 75 6.99 -11.29 -13.31
N ASP A 76 6.93 -12.48 -12.71
CA ASP A 76 7.52 -12.74 -11.39
C ASP A 76 9.06 -12.58 -11.42
N GLY A 77 9.65 -12.18 -10.29
CA GLY A 77 11.11 -12.11 -10.08
C GLY A 77 11.82 -10.92 -10.73
N VAL A 78 11.09 -9.94 -11.28
CA VAL A 78 11.68 -8.69 -11.81
C VAL A 78 12.37 -7.88 -10.75
N ARG A 79 13.42 -7.13 -11.12
CA ARG A 79 13.91 -6.06 -10.25
C ARG A 79 12.94 -4.88 -10.28
N VAL A 80 12.39 -4.52 -9.14
CA VAL A 80 11.35 -3.49 -9.02
C VAL A 80 11.81 -2.35 -8.12
N TYR A 81 11.71 -1.12 -8.62
CA TYR A 81 11.79 0.07 -7.76
C TYR A 81 10.39 0.38 -7.23
N LEU A 82 10.27 0.56 -5.92
CA LEU A 82 8.98 0.79 -5.25
C LEU A 82 9.01 2.14 -4.55
N GLU A 83 7.92 2.88 -4.71
CA GLU A 83 7.72 4.15 -4.04
C GLU A 83 6.27 4.32 -3.61
N GLY A 84 6.04 4.83 -2.40
CA GLY A 84 4.69 4.99 -1.84
C GLY A 84 3.98 3.67 -1.46
N LEU A 85 4.69 2.55 -1.54
CA LEU A 85 4.29 1.24 -1.02
C LEU A 85 5.18 0.92 0.18
N GLU A 86 4.58 0.80 1.36
CA GLU A 86 5.31 0.58 2.62
C GLU A 86 5.64 -0.90 2.84
N ASP A 87 4.81 -1.81 2.30
CA ASP A 87 5.00 -3.26 2.45
C ASP A 87 6.02 -3.86 1.46
N THR A 88 7.28 -3.47 1.65
CA THR A 88 8.42 -4.02 0.89
C THR A 88 8.62 -5.52 1.12
N ALA A 89 8.18 -6.05 2.27
CA ALA A 89 8.25 -7.48 2.57
C ALA A 89 7.28 -8.28 1.69
N ALA A 90 6.04 -7.81 1.53
CA ALA A 90 5.10 -8.40 0.59
C ALA A 90 5.63 -8.33 -0.84
N ALA A 91 6.26 -7.22 -1.24
CA ALA A 91 6.81 -7.08 -2.59
C ALA A 91 7.91 -8.11 -2.91
N ALA A 92 8.71 -8.49 -1.90
CA ALA A 92 9.75 -9.51 -2.05
C ALA A 92 9.21 -10.92 -2.35
N GLU A 93 7.91 -11.16 -2.13
CA GLU A 93 7.27 -12.42 -2.53
C GLU A 93 7.02 -12.52 -4.05
N TYR A 94 6.96 -11.38 -4.74
CA TYR A 94 6.69 -11.30 -6.18
C TYR A 94 7.91 -10.94 -7.01
N ALA A 95 8.78 -10.09 -6.47
CA ALA A 95 9.84 -9.41 -7.19
C ALA A 95 11.08 -9.20 -6.31
N GLN A 96 12.11 -8.58 -6.88
CA GLN A 96 13.33 -8.19 -6.18
C GLN A 96 13.33 -6.67 -5.99
N PRO A 97 12.96 -6.14 -4.82
CA PRO A 97 12.99 -4.70 -4.57
C PRO A 97 14.41 -4.15 -4.67
N VAL A 98 14.58 -3.06 -5.42
CA VAL A 98 15.85 -2.32 -5.54
C VAL A 98 15.65 -0.88 -5.05
N ALA A 99 16.75 -0.27 -4.58
CA ALA A 99 16.71 1.08 -4.03
C ALA A 99 16.87 2.18 -5.09
N ASP A 100 17.44 1.86 -6.26
CA ASP A 100 17.70 2.80 -7.34
C ASP A 100 16.88 2.42 -8.58
N PRO A 101 16.10 3.35 -9.17
CA PRO A 101 15.40 3.10 -10.42
C PRO A 101 16.33 2.69 -11.56
N ALA A 102 17.60 3.10 -11.59
CA ALA A 102 18.55 2.72 -12.63
C ALA A 102 18.90 1.21 -12.64
N GLU A 103 18.73 0.53 -11.51
CA GLU A 103 18.95 -0.92 -11.39
C GLU A 103 17.67 -1.73 -11.63
N ALA A 104 16.52 -1.05 -11.64
CA ALA A 104 15.21 -1.66 -11.80
C ALA A 104 14.93 -2.03 -13.26
N GLU A 105 14.11 -3.06 -13.44
CA GLU A 105 13.51 -3.39 -14.74
C GLU A 105 12.15 -2.70 -14.93
N VAL A 106 11.54 -2.30 -13.82
CA VAL A 106 10.23 -1.63 -13.74
C VAL A 106 10.14 -0.83 -12.44
N ALA A 107 9.48 0.33 -12.49
CA ALA A 107 9.12 1.09 -11.30
C ALA A 107 7.62 0.97 -11.01
N VAL A 108 7.24 0.84 -9.74
CA VAL A 108 5.85 0.94 -9.27
C VAL A 108 5.77 2.06 -8.25
N LEU A 109 5.06 3.12 -8.61
CA LEU A 109 4.93 4.33 -7.79
C LEU A 109 3.49 4.48 -7.35
N ARG A 110 3.24 4.61 -6.04
CA ARG A 110 1.92 4.94 -5.50
C ARG A 110 1.92 6.39 -5.03
N ILE A 111 1.06 7.22 -5.63
CA ILE A 111 1.09 8.67 -5.48
C ILE A 111 -0.30 9.18 -5.10
N ASP A 112 -0.35 10.13 -4.19
CA ASP A 112 -1.57 10.84 -3.84
C ASP A 112 -1.98 11.83 -4.92
N CYS A 113 -3.25 11.78 -5.33
CA CYS A 113 -3.86 12.71 -6.25
C CYS A 113 -5.07 13.36 -5.55
N PRO A 114 -4.83 14.35 -4.69
CA PRO A 114 -5.90 15.04 -3.96
C PRO A 114 -6.83 15.77 -4.94
N ALA A 115 -8.14 15.64 -4.73
CA ALA A 115 -9.11 16.43 -5.47
C ALA A 115 -9.41 17.74 -4.73
N PRO A 116 -9.60 18.88 -5.43
CA PRO A 116 -9.64 19.03 -6.89
C PRO A 116 -8.28 19.37 -7.53
N ASP A 117 -7.23 19.52 -6.71
CA ASP A 117 -5.95 20.11 -7.12
C ASP A 117 -5.15 19.23 -8.07
N GLY A 118 -5.33 17.91 -7.98
CA GLY A 118 -4.61 16.93 -8.78
C GLY A 118 -3.18 16.69 -8.27
N ILE A 119 -2.31 16.28 -9.18
CA ILE A 119 -0.91 15.98 -8.88
C ILE A 119 -0.08 17.27 -8.90
N THR A 120 0.89 17.37 -8.00
CA THR A 120 1.79 18.52 -7.94
C THR A 120 2.79 18.51 -9.10
N ASP A 121 3.34 19.69 -9.44
CA ASP A 121 4.39 19.80 -10.47
C ASP A 121 5.63 18.97 -10.06
N ASP A 122 6.02 19.01 -8.78
CA ASP A 122 7.14 18.23 -8.25
C ASP A 122 6.94 16.72 -8.40
N ASP A 123 5.74 16.21 -8.13
CA ASP A 123 5.40 14.80 -8.34
C ASP A 123 5.38 14.44 -9.83
N THR A 124 4.89 15.36 -10.67
CA THR A 124 4.85 15.18 -12.12
C THR A 124 6.25 15.05 -12.70
N ASP A 125 7.14 15.99 -12.39
CA ASP A 125 8.53 15.99 -12.82
C ASP A 125 9.25 14.73 -12.36
N ARG A 126 9.06 14.35 -11.08
CA ARG A 126 9.65 13.13 -10.51
C ARG A 126 9.20 11.87 -11.23
N VAL A 127 7.90 11.73 -11.55
CA VAL A 127 7.39 10.57 -12.29
C VAL A 127 7.95 10.53 -13.71
N LEU A 128 8.03 11.68 -14.37
CA LEU A 128 8.59 11.79 -15.72
C LEU A 128 10.07 11.39 -15.76
N ASP A 129 10.86 11.81 -14.78
CA ASP A 129 12.26 11.42 -14.64
C ASP A 129 12.42 9.90 -14.49
N ILE A 130 11.60 9.27 -13.65
CA ILE A 130 11.63 7.81 -13.46
C ILE A 130 11.17 7.09 -14.73
N ALA A 131 10.09 7.56 -15.37
CA ALA A 131 9.55 7.00 -16.60
C ALA A 131 10.50 7.14 -17.80
N ALA A 132 11.42 8.10 -17.77
CA ALA A 132 12.49 8.22 -18.76
C ALA A 132 13.58 7.14 -18.57
N ALA A 133 13.81 6.69 -17.34
CA ALA A 133 14.82 5.68 -17.02
C ALA A 133 14.30 4.24 -17.22
N VAL A 134 13.10 3.94 -16.71
CA VAL A 134 12.53 2.60 -16.69
C VAL A 134 11.03 2.60 -17.01
N PRO A 135 10.46 1.48 -17.50
CA PRO A 135 9.02 1.33 -17.59
C PRO A 135 8.36 1.57 -16.23
N THR A 136 7.45 2.55 -16.14
CA THR A 136 6.83 2.95 -14.87
C THR A 136 5.35 2.59 -14.84
N ILE A 137 4.92 1.97 -13.76
CA ILE A 137 3.52 1.75 -13.39
C ILE A 137 3.19 2.73 -12.28
N VAL A 138 2.17 3.56 -12.49
CA VAL A 138 1.73 4.51 -11.48
C VAL A 138 0.38 4.09 -10.93
N VAL A 139 0.25 4.12 -9.61
CA VAL A 139 -0.98 3.84 -8.86
C VAL A 139 -1.41 5.14 -8.19
N LEU A 140 -2.40 5.80 -8.77
CA LEU A 140 -2.91 7.08 -8.30
C LEU A 140 -4.00 6.87 -7.28
N ARG A 141 -3.75 7.30 -6.04
CA ARG A 141 -4.77 7.35 -5.01
C ARG A 141 -5.66 8.56 -5.28
N ILE A 142 -6.91 8.30 -5.65
CA ILE A 142 -7.86 9.33 -6.06
C ILE A 142 -9.04 9.39 -5.09
N GLU A 143 -9.47 10.61 -4.75
CA GLU A 143 -10.60 10.86 -3.85
C GLU A 143 -11.83 11.44 -4.57
N GLY A 144 -11.65 11.99 -5.77
CA GLY A 144 -12.70 12.63 -6.55
C GLY A 144 -12.23 13.02 -7.96
N THR A 145 -13.07 13.76 -8.69
CA THR A 145 -12.71 14.28 -10.00
C THR A 145 -11.45 15.13 -9.92
N SER A 146 -10.48 14.80 -10.77
CA SER A 146 -9.17 15.42 -10.86
C SER A 146 -8.79 15.64 -12.33
N PRO A 147 -7.93 16.62 -12.65
CA PRO A 147 -7.25 16.68 -13.94
C PRO A 147 -6.55 15.35 -14.28
N ALA A 148 -6.42 15.06 -15.58
CA ALA A 148 -5.61 13.94 -16.04
C ALA A 148 -4.12 14.25 -15.81
N PRO A 149 -3.34 13.31 -15.24
CA PRO A 149 -1.91 13.50 -15.06
C PRO A 149 -1.18 13.70 -16.39
N GLU A 150 -0.23 14.62 -16.44
CA GLU A 150 0.52 14.91 -17.67
C GLU A 150 1.35 13.70 -18.14
N PHE A 151 1.84 12.89 -17.21
CA PHE A 151 2.62 11.69 -17.49
C PHE A 151 1.78 10.47 -17.90
N THR A 152 0.46 10.59 -18.08
CA THR A 152 -0.42 9.48 -18.49
C THR A 152 0.10 8.78 -19.75
N GLY A 153 0.67 9.55 -20.69
CA GLY A 153 1.28 9.05 -21.91
C GLY A 153 2.67 8.42 -21.73
N ASN A 154 3.37 8.67 -20.63
CA ASN A 154 4.75 8.23 -20.42
C ASN A 154 4.83 6.93 -19.61
N CYS A 155 3.76 6.58 -18.90
CA CYS A 155 3.71 5.38 -18.09
C CYS A 155 3.43 4.12 -18.92
N ALA A 156 4.02 3.00 -18.50
CA ALA A 156 3.72 1.68 -19.05
C ALA A 156 2.30 1.25 -18.64
N ALA A 157 1.87 1.57 -17.42
CA ALA A 157 0.48 1.43 -17.00
C ALA A 157 0.11 2.47 -15.94
N LEU A 158 -1.18 2.78 -15.85
CA LEU A 158 -1.74 3.70 -14.87
C LEU A 158 -2.96 3.04 -14.21
N LEU A 159 -2.97 2.99 -12.88
CA LEU A 159 -4.10 2.53 -12.08
C LEU A 159 -4.64 3.67 -11.24
N ALA A 160 -5.95 3.70 -11.07
CA ALA A 160 -6.64 4.49 -10.09
C ALA A 160 -6.97 3.62 -8.87
N ASP A 161 -6.63 4.12 -7.69
CA ASP A 161 -6.80 3.46 -6.40
C ASP A 161 -7.71 4.30 -5.49
N ARG A 162 -8.68 3.63 -4.84
CA ARG A 162 -9.63 4.24 -3.91
C ARG A 162 -9.64 3.58 -2.53
N GLY A 163 -8.53 2.99 -2.12
CA GLY A 163 -8.37 2.38 -0.79
C GLY A 163 -7.92 0.92 -0.79
N ALA A 164 -7.20 0.49 -1.84
CA ALA A 164 -6.53 -0.79 -1.86
C ALA A 164 -5.36 -0.82 -0.87
N SER A 165 -5.15 -1.97 -0.25
CA SER A 165 -3.92 -2.28 0.49
C SER A 165 -2.73 -2.42 -0.46
N ASP A 166 -1.52 -2.20 0.06
CA ASP A 166 -0.29 -2.41 -0.71
C ASP A 166 -0.21 -3.82 -1.30
N ARG A 167 -0.64 -4.82 -0.50
CA ARG A 167 -0.72 -6.21 -0.96
C ARG A 167 -1.63 -6.38 -2.17
N MET A 168 -2.82 -5.79 -2.14
CA MET A 168 -3.75 -5.87 -3.28
C MET A 168 -3.19 -5.16 -4.52
N VAL A 169 -2.51 -4.02 -4.34
CA VAL A 169 -1.81 -3.35 -5.45
C VAL A 169 -0.81 -4.30 -6.10
N LEU A 170 0.01 -4.99 -5.29
CA LEU A 170 0.98 -5.97 -5.78
C LEU A 170 0.27 -7.16 -6.45
N ASP A 171 -0.78 -7.72 -5.85
CA ASP A 171 -1.55 -8.82 -6.44
C ASP A 171 -2.10 -8.47 -7.82
N VAL A 172 -2.59 -7.24 -8.02
CA VAL A 172 -3.10 -6.77 -9.31
C VAL A 172 -1.99 -6.39 -10.28
N VAL A 173 -0.84 -5.90 -9.81
CA VAL A 173 0.29 -5.60 -10.71
C VAL A 173 0.96 -6.88 -11.22
N PHE A 174 1.04 -7.91 -10.39
CA PHE A 174 1.64 -9.21 -10.73
C PHE A 174 0.61 -10.25 -11.23
N GLY A 175 -0.66 -9.88 -11.37
CA GLY A 175 -1.68 -10.74 -11.98
C GLY A 175 -2.16 -11.91 -11.14
N ARG A 176 -2.00 -11.86 -9.81
CA ARG A 176 -2.72 -12.78 -8.89
C ARG A 176 -4.22 -12.49 -8.89
N HIS A 177 -4.58 -11.22 -9.07
CA HIS A 177 -5.95 -10.75 -9.24
C HIS A 177 -6.06 -9.83 -10.45
N ALA A 178 -7.21 -9.86 -11.13
CA ALA A 178 -7.50 -8.91 -12.21
C ALA A 178 -8.01 -7.58 -11.63
N PRO A 179 -7.70 -6.42 -12.25
CA PRO A 179 -8.34 -5.17 -11.88
C PRO A 179 -9.81 -5.21 -12.31
N LEU A 180 -10.72 -5.13 -11.33
CA LEU A 180 -12.17 -5.17 -11.54
C LEU A 180 -12.84 -3.82 -11.27
N GLY A 181 -12.07 -2.82 -10.82
CA GLY A 181 -12.58 -1.49 -10.52
C GLY A 181 -13.10 -0.75 -11.73
N ARG A 182 -14.05 0.14 -11.46
CA ARG A 182 -14.62 1.10 -12.41
C ARG A 182 -14.58 2.48 -11.76
N LEU A 183 -14.23 3.49 -12.54
CA LEU A 183 -14.19 4.87 -12.05
C LEU A 183 -15.58 5.30 -11.58
N ALA A 184 -15.67 5.81 -10.34
CA ALA A 184 -16.92 6.36 -9.81
C ALA A 184 -17.20 7.77 -10.35
N PHE A 185 -16.16 8.47 -10.78
CA PHE A 185 -16.18 9.84 -11.28
C PHE A 185 -15.18 9.97 -12.44
N PRO A 186 -15.40 10.90 -13.38
CA PRO A 186 -14.47 11.08 -14.49
C PRO A 186 -13.14 11.70 -14.03
N ILE A 187 -12.09 11.44 -14.81
CA ILE A 187 -10.78 12.09 -14.72
C ILE A 187 -10.54 12.83 -16.05
N GLY A 188 -10.04 14.06 -15.95
CA GLY A 188 -9.88 14.96 -17.10
C GLY A 188 -10.96 16.04 -17.16
N PRO A 189 -11.07 16.78 -18.27
CA PRO A 189 -11.94 17.94 -18.36
C PRO A 189 -13.43 17.54 -18.35
N ALA A 190 -14.27 18.41 -17.78
CA ALA A 190 -15.69 18.10 -17.52
C ALA A 190 -16.52 17.76 -18.77
N GLN A 191 -16.19 18.33 -19.94
CA GLN A 191 -16.96 18.13 -21.17
C GLN A 191 -16.50 16.92 -22.00
N ASP A 192 -15.24 16.50 -21.86
CA ASP A 192 -14.65 15.40 -22.64
C ASP A 192 -13.53 14.74 -21.83
N PRO A 193 -13.87 13.98 -20.78
CA PRO A 193 -12.89 13.44 -19.85
C PRO A 193 -12.05 12.36 -20.53
N ASP A 194 -10.73 12.40 -20.31
CA ASP A 194 -9.79 11.36 -20.76
C ASP A 194 -10.20 9.97 -20.26
N PHE A 195 -10.75 9.91 -19.04
CA PHE A 195 -11.32 8.70 -18.47
C PHE A 195 -12.74 9.00 -17.94
N PRO A 196 -13.81 8.57 -18.64
CA PRO A 196 -15.17 8.81 -18.19
C PRO A 196 -15.54 7.98 -16.95
N ALA A 197 -16.59 8.37 -16.25
CA ALA A 197 -17.17 7.53 -15.19
C ALA A 197 -17.57 6.16 -15.75
N GLY A 198 -17.34 5.10 -14.96
CA GLY A 198 -17.51 3.71 -15.40
C GLY A 198 -16.35 3.16 -16.24
N PHE A 199 -15.34 3.96 -16.56
CA PHE A 199 -14.14 3.48 -17.26
C PHE A 199 -13.34 2.50 -16.39
N GLY A 200 -12.69 1.54 -17.04
CA GLY A 200 -11.79 0.56 -16.41
C GLY A 200 -11.42 -0.53 -17.40
N LEU A 201 -10.12 -0.71 -17.63
CA LEU A 201 -9.57 -1.81 -18.39
C LEU A 201 -9.45 -3.06 -17.49
N SER A 202 -9.30 -4.22 -18.12
CA SER A 202 -9.03 -5.48 -17.45
C SER A 202 -8.20 -6.36 -18.38
N TYR A 203 -7.60 -7.43 -17.84
CA TYR A 203 -6.79 -8.38 -18.60
C TYR A 203 -7.04 -9.80 -18.11
#